data_AF-A0A953RND0-F1
#
_entry.id   AF-A0A953RND0-F1
#
_cell.length_a   1.000
_cell.length_b   1.000
_cell.length_c   1.000
_cell.angle_alpha   90.00
_cell.angle_beta   90.00
_cell.angle_gamma   90.00
#
_symmetry.space_group_name_H-M   'P 1'
#
loop_
_entity.id
_entity.type
_entity.pdbx_description
1 polymer ?
#
loop_
_entity_poly.entity_id
_entity_poly.type
_entity_poly.pdbx_seq_one_letter_code
_entity_poly.pdbx_strand_id
1 'polypeptide(L)'
;MMMLYRLVRLIETHSQALAACLLDRVQSSQATPDYQNVPAEELKERVYEIYHHLGDWLVNRDEFDLERRYLKIGARRAQQNVPLSQVAWAIILTKDNLWEFLQKESVLERPVEVFGELEMLQLLNHFFDRAIYYAAVGYERAVEEAASADTCAMAGT
;
A
#
# COMPACT_ATOMS: atom_id res chain seq x y z
N MET A 1 4.26 23.04 -7.13
CA MET A 1 3.15 23.05 -6.14
C MET A 1 1.78 22.68 -6.73
N MET A 2 1.34 23.20 -7.89
CA MET A 2 0.01 22.88 -8.47
C MET A 2 -0.21 21.40 -8.88
N MET A 3 0.85 20.67 -9.27
CA MET A 3 0.74 19.27 -9.73
C MET A 3 0.47 18.26 -8.62
N LEU A 4 1.05 18.48 -7.43
CA LEU A 4 0.81 17.61 -6.27
C LEU A 4 -0.66 17.68 -5.83
N TYR A 5 -1.24 18.89 -5.76
CA TYR A 5 -2.67 19.06 -5.45
C TYR A 5 -3.58 18.44 -6.50
N ARG A 6 -3.21 18.49 -7.78
CA ARG A 6 -3.94 17.79 -8.85
C ARG A 6 -3.89 16.28 -8.65
N LEU A 7 -2.72 15.72 -8.35
CA LEU A 7 -2.56 14.29 -8.06
C LEU A 7 -3.41 13.86 -6.86
N VAL A 8 -3.31 14.59 -5.74
CA VAL A 8 -4.10 14.30 -4.54
C VAL A 8 -5.59 14.33 -4.86
N ARG A 9 -6.07 15.38 -5.55
CA ARG A 9 -7.48 15.50 -5.94
C ARG A 9 -7.94 14.37 -6.86
N LEU A 10 -7.08 13.96 -7.79
CA LEU A 10 -7.37 12.87 -8.71
C LEU A 10 -7.41 11.51 -7.97
N ILE A 11 -6.48 11.27 -7.05
CA ILE A 11 -6.52 10.09 -6.16
C ILE A 11 -7.80 10.09 -5.31
N GLU A 12 -8.14 11.22 -4.68
CA GLU A 12 -9.34 11.34 -3.84
C GLU A 12 -10.62 11.10 -4.65
N THR A 13 -10.74 11.75 -5.81
CA THR A 13 -11.92 11.68 -6.68
C THR A 13 -12.12 10.27 -7.24
N HIS A 14 -11.04 9.55 -7.53
CA HIS A 14 -11.08 8.22 -8.16
C HIS A 14 -10.70 7.07 -7.21
N SER A 15 -10.60 7.34 -5.90
CA SER A 15 -10.19 6.39 -4.87
C SER A 15 -10.99 5.09 -4.89
N GLN A 16 -12.30 5.17 -5.13
CA GLN A 16 -13.17 3.99 -5.22
C GLN A 16 -12.88 3.13 -6.46
N ALA A 17 -12.60 3.75 -7.61
CA ALA A 17 -12.28 3.05 -8.85
C ALA A 17 -10.88 2.43 -8.79
N LEU A 18 -9.91 3.19 -8.28
CA LEU A 18 -8.56 2.70 -7.95
C LEU A 18 -8.64 1.52 -6.99
N ALA A 19 -9.50 1.61 -5.98
CA ALA A 19 -9.67 0.57 -4.99
C ALA A 19 -10.26 -0.72 -5.58
N ALA A 20 -11.31 -0.61 -6.39
CA ALA A 20 -11.91 -1.77 -7.05
C ALA A 20 -10.92 -2.45 -8.01
N CYS A 21 -10.15 -1.67 -8.77
CA CYS A 21 -9.16 -2.19 -9.70
C CYS A 21 -7.99 -2.88 -8.96
N LEU A 22 -7.51 -2.30 -7.86
CA LEU A 22 -6.46 -2.93 -7.07
C LEU A 22 -6.94 -4.24 -6.41
N LEU A 23 -8.18 -4.27 -5.91
CA LEU A 23 -8.78 -5.48 -5.36
C LEU A 23 -8.77 -6.63 -6.39
N ASP A 24 -9.25 -6.34 -7.60
CA ASP A 24 -9.26 -7.32 -8.70
C ASP A 24 -7.84 -7.80 -9.07
N ARG A 25 -6.86 -6.89 -9.15
CA ARG A 25 -5.45 -7.24 -9.43
C ARG A 25 -4.83 -8.11 -8.35
N VAL A 26 -5.10 -7.83 -7.08
CA VAL A 26 -4.59 -8.62 -5.95
C VAL A 26 -5.22 -10.01 -5.93
N GLN A 27 -6.51 -10.12 -6.23
CA GLN A 27 -7.22 -11.42 -6.27
C GLN A 27 -6.86 -12.27 -7.49
N SER A 28 -6.56 -11.64 -8.63
CA SER A 28 -6.21 -12.34 -9.88
C SER A 28 -4.70 -12.63 -10.03
N SER A 29 -3.85 -12.04 -9.17
CA SER A 29 -2.41 -12.17 -9.26
C SER A 29 -1.91 -13.51 -8.70
N GLN A 30 -1.15 -14.24 -9.51
CA GLN A 30 -0.47 -15.48 -9.10
C GLN A 30 0.60 -15.27 -8.02
N ALA A 31 1.04 -14.03 -7.82
CA ALA A 31 2.02 -13.65 -6.80
C ALA A 31 1.38 -13.28 -5.45
N THR A 32 0.05 -13.30 -5.33
CA THR A 32 -0.69 -13.01 -4.09
C THR A 32 -1.74 -14.09 -3.76
N PRO A 33 -1.42 -15.40 -3.83
CA PRO A 33 -2.41 -16.47 -3.63
C PRO A 33 -3.02 -16.49 -2.23
N ASP A 34 -2.27 -16.11 -1.18
CA ASP A 34 -2.74 -16.15 0.21
C ASP A 34 -3.58 -14.93 0.61
N TYR A 35 -3.72 -13.94 -0.28
CA TYR A 35 -4.69 -12.85 -0.08
C TYR A 35 -6.15 -13.33 -0.13
N GLN A 36 -6.41 -14.55 -0.60
CA GLN A 36 -7.71 -15.21 -0.44
C GLN A 36 -8.09 -15.47 1.03
N ASN A 37 -7.11 -15.51 1.94
CA ASN A 37 -7.33 -15.67 3.37
C ASN A 37 -7.79 -14.37 4.05
N VAL A 38 -7.69 -13.23 3.35
CA VAL A 38 -8.10 -11.92 3.84
C VAL A 38 -9.58 -11.71 3.50
N PRO A 39 -10.43 -11.28 4.46
CA PRO A 39 -11.83 -10.97 4.17
C PRO A 39 -11.96 -9.92 3.06
N ALA A 40 -12.85 -10.16 2.08
CA ALA A 40 -12.99 -9.26 0.92
C ALA A 40 -13.38 -7.83 1.31
N GLU A 41 -14.27 -7.66 2.30
CA GLU A 41 -14.66 -6.34 2.81
C GLU A 41 -13.48 -5.63 3.51
N GLU A 42 -12.69 -6.36 4.29
CA GLU A 42 -11.47 -5.82 4.87
C GLU A 42 -10.49 -5.39 3.77
N LEU A 43 -10.31 -6.22 2.76
CA LEU A 43 -9.38 -5.93 1.68
C LEU A 43 -9.81 -4.68 0.91
N LYS A 44 -11.11 -4.54 0.62
CA LYS A 44 -11.70 -3.37 -0.03
C LYS A 44 -11.55 -2.08 0.80
N GLU A 45 -11.84 -2.13 2.09
CA GLU A 45 -11.63 -1.01 3.01
C GLU A 45 -10.14 -0.63 3.08
N ARG A 46 -9.26 -1.62 3.22
CA ARG A 46 -7.80 -1.39 3.30
C ARG A 46 -7.26 -0.76 2.02
N VAL A 47 -7.74 -1.22 0.88
CA VAL A 47 -7.33 -0.70 -0.42
C VAL A 47 -7.80 0.75 -0.62
N TYR A 48 -9.00 1.10 -0.17
CA TYR A 48 -9.45 2.50 -0.13
C TYR A 48 -8.58 3.35 0.80
N GLU A 49 -8.31 2.87 2.01
CA GLU A 49 -7.48 3.56 3.00
C GLU A 49 -6.07 3.85 2.47
N ILE A 50 -5.46 2.93 1.69
CA ILE A 50 -4.12 3.15 1.11
C ILE A 50 -4.08 4.39 0.23
N TYR A 51 -5.07 4.59 -0.64
CA TYR A 51 -5.12 5.76 -1.52
C TYR A 51 -5.41 7.05 -0.77
N HIS A 52 -6.26 6.99 0.26
CA HIS A 52 -6.48 8.13 1.15
C HIS A 52 -5.20 8.54 1.89
N HIS A 53 -4.50 7.57 2.50
CA HIS A 53 -3.24 7.84 3.21
C HIS A 53 -2.13 8.35 2.28
N LEU A 54 -2.08 7.84 1.05
CA LEU A 54 -1.16 8.38 0.05
C LEU A 54 -1.47 9.87 -0.22
N GLY A 55 -2.75 10.22 -0.40
CA GLY A 55 -3.19 11.62 -0.56
C GLY A 55 -2.74 12.49 0.62
N ASP A 56 -2.98 12.04 1.85
CA ASP A 56 -2.59 12.76 3.07
C ASP A 56 -1.08 12.93 3.20
N TRP A 57 -0.32 11.85 2.97
CA TRP A 57 1.15 11.88 3.03
C TRP A 57 1.74 12.79 1.95
N LEU A 58 1.10 12.83 0.76
CA LEU A 58 1.52 13.73 -0.30
C LEU A 58 1.48 15.20 0.15
N VAL A 59 0.51 15.59 0.97
CA VAL A 59 0.37 16.95 1.50
C VAL A 59 1.25 17.20 2.72
N ASN A 60 1.20 16.31 3.71
CA ASN A 60 1.75 16.57 5.05
C ASN A 60 3.18 16.07 5.25
N ARG A 61 3.66 15.12 4.41
CA ARG A 61 4.97 14.47 4.54
C ARG A 61 5.22 13.86 5.93
N ASP A 62 4.17 13.35 6.57
CA ASP A 62 4.28 12.76 7.90
C ASP A 62 4.86 11.33 7.82
N GLU A 63 6.18 11.23 7.99
CA GLU A 63 6.90 9.95 8.04
C GLU A 63 6.53 9.11 9.27
N PHE A 64 6.12 9.73 10.38
CA PHE A 64 5.75 9.00 11.59
C PHE A 64 4.42 8.28 11.41
N ASP A 65 3.44 8.94 10.78
CA ASP A 65 2.17 8.31 10.44
C ASP A 65 2.37 7.19 9.41
N LEU A 66 3.24 7.39 8.41
CA LEU A 66 3.60 6.36 7.44
C LEU A 66 4.17 5.12 8.12
N GLU A 67 5.19 5.28 8.96
CA GLU A 67 5.81 4.20 9.74
C GLU A 67 4.76 3.45 10.56
N ARG A 68 4.01 4.18 11.40
CA ARG A 68 3.04 3.59 12.32
C ARG A 68 1.98 2.77 11.58
N ARG A 69 1.51 3.23 10.42
CA ARG A 69 0.49 2.53 9.65
C ARG A 69 1.05 1.29 8.98
N TYR A 70 2.18 1.40 8.29
CA TYR A 70 2.72 0.26 7.55
C TYR A 70 3.27 -0.82 8.47
N LEU A 71 3.78 -0.48 9.67
CA LEU A 71 4.06 -1.46 10.73
C LEU A 71 2.81 -2.29 11.09
N LYS A 72 1.65 -1.63 11.27
CA LYS A 72 0.39 -2.32 11.58
C LYS A 72 -0.12 -3.18 10.43
N ILE A 73 0.03 -2.71 9.19
CA ILE A 73 -0.35 -3.47 8.00
C ILE A 73 0.46 -4.76 7.92
N GLY A 74 1.79 -4.67 8.08
CA GLY A 74 2.68 -5.82 8.10
C GLY A 74 2.31 -6.83 9.19
N ALA A 75 2.15 -6.35 10.42
CA ALA A 75 1.78 -7.18 11.57
C ALA A 75 0.44 -7.90 11.37
N ARG A 76 -0.57 -7.21 10.86
CA ARG A 76 -1.89 -7.79 10.59
C ARG A 76 -1.81 -8.89 9.52
N ARG A 77 -1.03 -8.68 8.45
CA ARG A 77 -0.87 -9.69 7.40
C ARG A 77 -0.12 -10.92 7.88
N ALA A 78 0.86 -10.77 8.77
CA ALA A 78 1.50 -11.90 9.46
C ALA A 78 0.47 -12.72 10.26
N GLN A 79 -0.39 -12.06 11.05
CA GLN A 79 -1.45 -12.73 11.82
C GLN A 79 -2.47 -13.47 10.93
N GLN A 80 -2.62 -13.04 9.69
CA GLN A 80 -3.48 -13.68 8.67
C GLN A 80 -2.75 -14.75 7.86
N ASN A 81 -1.52 -15.10 8.22
CA ASN A 81 -0.67 -16.09 7.51
C ASN A 81 -0.42 -15.74 6.05
N VAL A 82 -0.37 -14.45 5.70
CA VAL A 82 -0.01 -14.00 4.35
C VAL A 82 1.50 -13.82 4.27
N PRO A 83 2.24 -14.52 3.40
CA PRO A 83 3.69 -14.39 3.33
C PRO A 83 4.15 -12.96 3.03
N LEU A 84 5.27 -12.53 3.63
CA LEU A 84 5.83 -11.19 3.44
C LEU A 84 6.05 -10.84 1.96
N SER A 85 6.46 -11.80 1.14
CA SER A 85 6.64 -11.60 -0.31
C SER A 85 5.34 -11.14 -1.00
N GLN A 86 4.20 -11.68 -0.58
CA GLN A 86 2.90 -11.29 -1.12
C GLN A 86 2.45 -9.93 -0.60
N VAL A 87 2.77 -9.59 0.65
CA VAL A 87 2.53 -8.25 1.20
C VAL A 87 3.31 -7.22 0.40
N ALA A 88 4.60 -7.45 0.16
CA ALA A 88 5.42 -6.58 -0.67
C ALA A 88 4.86 -6.47 -2.10
N TRP A 89 4.46 -7.60 -2.70
CA TRP A 89 3.87 -7.61 -4.04
C TRP A 89 2.56 -6.82 -4.11
N ALA A 90 1.69 -6.92 -3.10
CA ALA A 90 0.45 -6.15 -3.04
C ALA A 90 0.71 -4.63 -2.98
N ILE A 91 1.78 -4.20 -2.29
CA ILE A 91 2.19 -2.78 -2.25
C ILE A 91 2.72 -2.35 -3.63
N ILE A 92 3.49 -3.20 -4.31
CA ILE A 92 3.94 -2.97 -5.69
C ILE A 92 2.74 -2.85 -6.64
N LEU A 93 1.76 -3.76 -6.56
CA LEU A 93 0.53 -3.70 -7.34
C LEU A 93 -0.26 -2.41 -7.07
N THR A 94 -0.23 -1.90 -5.84
CA THR A 94 -0.88 -0.62 -5.49
C THR A 94 -0.25 0.53 -6.28
N LYS A 95 1.09 0.57 -6.31
CA LYS A 95 1.87 1.56 -7.05
C LYS A 95 1.61 1.48 -8.55
N ASP A 96 1.65 0.26 -9.11
CA ASP A 96 1.41 0.04 -10.54
C ASP A 96 0.00 0.42 -10.94
N ASN A 97 -1.00 0.10 -10.10
CA ASN A 97 -2.40 0.46 -10.35
C ASN A 97 -2.58 1.98 -10.42
N LEU A 98 -1.91 2.72 -9.53
CA LEU A 98 -1.90 4.17 -9.58
C LEU A 98 -1.20 4.70 -10.83
N TRP A 99 -0.04 4.14 -11.19
CA TRP A 99 0.72 4.56 -12.36
C TRP A 99 -0.05 4.35 -13.66
N GLU A 100 -0.68 3.18 -13.83
CA GLU A 100 -1.55 2.88 -14.97
C GLU A 100 -2.75 3.82 -15.04
N PHE A 101 -3.34 4.17 -13.88
CA PHE A 101 -4.44 5.13 -13.82
C PHE A 101 -3.98 6.53 -14.28
N LEU A 102 -2.84 7.01 -13.76
CA LEU A 102 -2.28 8.30 -14.13
C LEU A 102 -1.93 8.40 -15.62
N GLN A 103 -1.43 7.32 -16.23
CA GLN A 103 -1.17 7.27 -17.68
C GLN A 103 -2.45 7.39 -18.51
N LYS A 104 -3.55 6.78 -18.05
CA LYS A 104 -4.84 6.85 -18.77
C LYS A 104 -5.43 8.26 -18.73
N GLU A 105 -5.33 8.92 -17.58
CA GLU A 105 -5.78 10.31 -17.41
C GLU A 105 -4.85 11.31 -18.12
N SER A 106 -3.54 11.10 -18.15
CA SER A 106 -2.59 12.01 -18.81
C SER A 106 -2.67 11.99 -20.34
N VAL A 107 -3.19 10.91 -20.95
CA VAL A 107 -3.50 10.88 -22.39
C VAL A 107 -4.66 11.82 -22.75
N LEU A 108 -5.49 12.22 -21.77
CA LEU A 108 -6.64 13.10 -21.96
C LEU A 108 -6.29 14.60 -21.81
N GLU A 109 -5.17 14.95 -21.16
CA GLU A 109 -4.74 16.35 -20.94
C GLU A 109 -3.35 16.62 -21.57
N ARG A 110 -3.22 17.74 -22.30
CA ARG A 110 -2.08 18.11 -23.17
C ARG A 110 -0.67 17.98 -22.53
N PRO A 111 0.40 17.80 -23.35
CA PRO A 111 1.78 17.60 -22.88
C PRO A 111 2.42 18.90 -22.42
N VAL A 112 2.16 19.33 -21.20
CA VAL A 112 2.93 20.41 -20.55
C VAL A 112 3.04 20.07 -19.07
N GLU A 113 4.15 19.43 -18.66
CA GLU A 113 4.89 19.62 -17.38
C GLU A 113 5.84 18.45 -17.03
N VAL A 114 6.78 18.10 -17.93
CA VAL A 114 7.78 17.03 -17.73
C VAL A 114 8.57 17.16 -16.40
N PHE A 115 8.81 18.38 -15.92
CA PHE A 115 9.51 18.62 -14.66
C PHE A 115 8.65 18.35 -13.40
N GLY A 116 7.33 18.55 -13.47
CA GLY A 116 6.41 18.22 -12.38
C GLY A 116 6.16 16.72 -12.24
N GLU A 117 6.27 15.98 -13.35
CA GLU A 117 6.15 14.52 -13.39
C GLU A 117 7.32 13.82 -12.67
N LEU A 118 8.56 14.34 -12.80
CA LEU A 118 9.73 13.72 -12.18
C LEU A 118 9.74 13.87 -10.64
N GLU A 119 9.37 15.04 -10.12
CA GLU A 119 9.21 15.26 -8.67
C GLU A 119 8.10 14.35 -8.10
N MET A 120 6.99 14.23 -8.82
CA MET A 120 5.88 13.34 -8.45
C MET A 120 6.32 11.87 -8.42
N LEU A 121 7.05 11.42 -9.43
CA LEU A 121 7.62 10.07 -9.49
C LEU A 121 8.54 9.79 -8.30
N GLN A 122 9.41 10.74 -7.95
CA GLN A 122 10.32 10.60 -6.80
C GLN A 122 9.54 10.48 -5.48
N LEU A 123 8.49 11.29 -5.30
CA LEU A 123 7.65 11.23 -4.10
C LEU A 123 6.87 9.93 -3.98
N LEU A 124 6.30 9.44 -5.08
CA LEU A 124 5.61 8.15 -5.10
C LEU A 124 6.59 7.01 -4.81
N ASN A 125 7.77 7.02 -5.43
CA ASN A 125 8.82 6.03 -5.14
C ASN A 125 9.18 6.05 -3.66
N HIS A 126 9.47 7.22 -3.09
CA HIS A 126 9.81 7.35 -1.68
C HIS A 126 8.72 6.80 -0.76
N PHE A 127 7.44 7.14 -1.02
CA PHE A 127 6.33 6.62 -0.24
C PHE A 127 6.26 5.08 -0.30
N PHE A 128 6.29 4.50 -1.49
CA PHE A 128 6.11 3.06 -1.66
C PHE A 128 7.32 2.24 -1.17
N ASP A 129 8.54 2.76 -1.31
CA ASP A 129 9.75 2.11 -0.80
C ASP A 129 9.72 2.05 0.73
N ARG A 130 9.31 3.15 1.38
CA ARG A 130 9.13 3.22 2.84
C ARG A 130 7.97 2.35 3.31
N ALA A 131 6.87 2.34 2.58
CA ALA A 131 5.73 1.47 2.85
C ALA A 131 6.13 -0.02 2.88
N ILE A 132 6.89 -0.48 1.88
CA ILE A 132 7.40 -1.85 1.82
C ILE A 132 8.32 -2.13 3.02
N TYR A 133 9.27 -1.23 3.30
CA TYR A 133 10.20 -1.39 4.41
C TYR A 133 9.48 -1.51 5.76
N TYR A 134 8.59 -0.57 6.09
CA TYR A 134 7.87 -0.59 7.36
C TYR A 134 6.87 -1.74 7.46
N ALA A 135 6.27 -2.16 6.34
CA ALA A 135 5.47 -3.38 6.32
C ALA A 135 6.30 -4.63 6.64
N ALA A 136 7.52 -4.74 6.10
CA ALA A 136 8.43 -5.83 6.43
C ALA A 136 8.81 -5.84 7.91
N VAL A 137 9.20 -4.69 8.46
CA VAL A 137 9.55 -4.58 9.88
C VAL A 137 8.37 -4.97 10.79
N GLY A 138 7.16 -4.52 10.46
CA GLY A 138 5.96 -4.86 11.24
C GLY A 138 5.60 -6.34 11.14
N TYR A 139 5.81 -6.94 9.97
CA TYR A 139 5.61 -8.36 9.72
C TYR A 139 6.56 -9.22 10.55
N GLU A 140 7.85 -8.94 10.48
CA GLU A 140 8.91 -9.67 11.19
C GLU A 140 8.68 -9.64 12.70
N ARG A 141 8.38 -8.47 13.26
CA ARG A 141 8.04 -8.32 14.69
C ARG A 141 6.87 -9.18 15.12
N ALA A 142 5.79 -9.21 14.33
CA ALA A 142 4.61 -10.01 14.65
C ALA A 142 4.91 -11.52 14.59
N VAL A 143 5.77 -11.95 13.67
CA VAL A 143 6.22 -13.35 13.58
C VAL A 143 7.07 -13.74 14.79
N GLU A 144 8.01 -12.87 15.20
CA GLU A 144 8.84 -13.09 16.38
C GLU A 144 8.00 -13.15 17.67
N GLU A 145 7.05 -12.23 17.84
CA GLU A 145 6.12 -12.20 18.96
C GLU A 145 5.28 -13.49 19.04
N ALA A 146 4.74 -13.95 17.91
CA ALA A 146 3.99 -15.22 17.85
C ALA A 146 4.86 -16.42 18.24
N ALA A 147 6.09 -16.52 17.70
CA ALA A 147 7.01 -17.62 18.03
C ALA A 147 7.40 -17.63 19.52
N SER A 148 7.56 -16.44 20.12
CA SER A 148 7.86 -16.30 21.54
C SER A 148 6.69 -16.73 22.44
N ALA A 149 5.45 -16.45 22.04
CA ALA A 149 4.26 -16.84 22.76
C ALA A 149 4.05 -18.37 22.76
N ASP A 150 4.26 -19.01 21.61
CA ASP A 150 4.18 -20.47 21.45
C ASP A 150 5.22 -21.19 22.32
N THR A 151 6.45 -20.66 22.36
CA THR A 151 7.53 -21.22 23.19
C THR A 151 7.20 -21.15 24.68
N CYS A 152 6.57 -20.06 25.13
CA CYS A 152 6.17 -19.87 26.53
C CYS A 152 5.01 -20.81 26.92
N ALA A 153 4.05 -21.05 26.01
CA ALA A 153 2.95 -21.98 26.23
C ALA A 153 3.42 -23.45 26.36
N MET A 154 4.41 -23.86 25.56
CA MET A 154 4.97 -25.21 25.57
C MET A 154 5.88 -25.50 26.78
N ALA A 155 6.47 -24.48 27.39
CA ALA A 155 7.32 -24.63 28.58
C ALA A 155 6.53 -24.69 29.90
N GLY A 156 5.23 -24.38 29.87
CA GLY A 156 4.32 -24.37 31.04
C GLY A 156 3.48 -25.65 31.22
N THR A 157 3.64 -26.66 30.35
CA THR A 157 2.97 -27.97 30.40
C THR A 157 3.95 -29.09 30.76
#